data_AF-V8P3C8-F1
#
_entry.id   AF-V8P3C8-F1
#
_cell.length_a   1.000
_cell.length_b   1.000
_cell.length_c   1.000
_cell.angle_alpha   90.00
_cell.angle_beta   90.00
_cell.angle_gamma   90.00
#
_symmetry.space_group_name_H-M   'P 1'
#
loop_
_entity.id
_entity.type
_entity.pdbx_description
1 polymer ?
#
loop_
_entity_poly.entity_id
_entity_poly.type
_entity_poly.pdbx_seq_one_letter_code
_entity_poly.pdbx_strand_id
1 'polypeptide(L)'
;MASKPGICGCRSSLPSIQGTVIVLGAGDTAFDCATSALRCGAQRVFVVFRKGFTNIRAVPEEMELAKEEKCEFLPFLSPQKVVIKGGKIVAMEFLRTEQDEDGNWNEDKEQTVRLRADIVISAFGSTLNDPKVKEALHPLKLNRWGLPEVDGETMRTSEPGVFAGGDISGMTNTTVESSLYGTSVPAVPRLPLFYTPIDLVDISIEMAGLRFSNPFGLASATPTTSSSMIRRAFEAGWAFALTKTFSLDKDIVTNVSPRIIRGTTIGPMYGPGQGSFLNIELISEKTAAYWCRSITELKSDFPDKIVIASIMCSYNKNDWTELSKMAEASGADALELNLSCPHGMGERGMGLACGQDPELVRNICRWVRQAVQIPFFAKLTPNVTNIVNIARAAQEGHADGVTATNTVSGLMGLKADGMPWPSVGHSKKTTYGGVSVQECALKRDEEES
;
A
#
# COMPACT_ATOMS: atom_id res chain seq x y z
N MET A 1 -8.58 9.05 38.65
CA MET A 1 -8.44 10.41 38.06
C MET A 1 -9.46 10.53 36.94
N ALA A 2 -10.18 11.64 36.83
CA ALA A 2 -11.27 11.80 35.86
C ALA A 2 -10.83 12.20 34.46
N SER A 3 -9.59 12.66 34.30
CA SER A 3 -9.01 13.04 33.02
C SER A 3 -7.66 12.37 32.83
N LYS A 4 -7.27 12.14 31.57
CA LYS A 4 -5.92 11.70 31.21
C LYS A 4 -4.89 12.71 31.77
N PRO A 5 -3.74 12.25 32.32
CA PRO A 5 -2.67 13.15 32.73
C PRO A 5 -2.31 14.13 31.61
N GLY A 6 -2.32 15.42 31.91
CA GLY A 6 -1.98 16.49 30.95
C GLY A 6 -3.14 17.19 30.24
N ILE A 7 -4.40 16.72 30.36
CA ILE A 7 -5.56 17.42 29.76
C ILE A 7 -5.97 18.67 30.57
N CYS A 8 -6.08 18.56 31.89
CA CYS A 8 -6.28 19.71 32.79
C CYS A 8 -5.07 19.89 33.68
N GLY A 9 -4.67 21.14 33.94
CA GLY A 9 -3.74 21.47 35.02
C GLY A 9 -4.35 21.26 36.42
N CYS A 10 -5.67 21.10 36.49
CA CYS A 10 -6.43 20.80 37.70
C CYS A 10 -6.57 19.28 37.92
N ARG A 11 -6.62 18.85 39.20
CA ARG A 11 -6.99 17.47 39.56
C ARG A 11 -8.52 17.36 39.63
N SER A 12 -9.15 16.89 38.56
CA SER A 12 -10.59 16.62 38.53
C SER A 12 -10.93 15.25 39.12
N SER A 13 -11.93 15.21 40.00
CA SER A 13 -12.55 13.98 40.49
C SER A 13 -13.59 13.44 39.50
N LEU A 14 -13.77 12.12 39.44
CA LEU A 14 -14.79 11.53 38.57
C LEU A 14 -16.17 11.96 39.06
N PRO A 15 -17.11 12.29 38.15
CA PRO A 15 -18.51 12.50 38.54
C PRO A 15 -19.02 11.27 39.31
N SER A 16 -19.70 11.51 40.44
CA SER A 16 -20.33 10.43 41.20
C SER A 16 -21.74 10.22 40.66
N ILE A 17 -21.88 9.25 39.76
CA ILE A 17 -23.16 8.87 39.13
C ILE A 17 -23.58 7.55 39.78
N GLN A 18 -24.69 7.55 40.51
CA GLN A 18 -25.23 6.35 41.15
C GLN A 18 -26.68 6.12 40.72
N GLY A 19 -27.10 4.85 40.71
CA GLY A 19 -28.46 4.47 40.35
C GLY A 19 -28.67 4.35 38.84
N THR A 20 -29.89 4.69 38.39
CA THR A 20 -30.33 4.52 37.00
C THR A 20 -30.14 5.81 36.21
N VAL A 21 -29.46 5.72 35.07
CA VAL A 21 -29.21 6.84 34.15
C VAL A 21 -30.07 6.68 32.90
N ILE A 22 -30.71 7.77 32.46
CA ILE A 22 -31.34 7.87 31.15
C ILE A 22 -30.47 8.78 30.28
N VAL A 23 -30.05 8.30 29.12
CA VAL A 23 -29.38 9.08 28.08
C VAL A 23 -30.35 9.28 26.91
N LEU A 24 -30.58 10.53 26.53
CA LEU A 24 -31.53 10.91 25.49
C LEU A 24 -30.79 11.20 24.18
N GLY A 25 -30.94 10.33 23.18
CA GLY A 25 -30.30 10.49 21.88
C GLY A 25 -29.97 9.16 21.22
N ALA A 26 -29.53 9.22 19.96
CA ALA A 26 -29.15 8.06 19.14
C ALA A 26 -28.01 8.37 18.16
N GLY A 27 -27.17 9.36 18.48
CA GLY A 27 -25.90 9.63 17.78
C GLY A 27 -24.72 9.36 18.70
N ASP A 28 -23.50 9.53 18.20
CA ASP A 28 -22.24 9.17 18.89
C ASP A 28 -22.19 9.73 20.33
N THR A 29 -22.54 11.00 20.52
CA THR A 29 -22.62 11.63 21.85
C THR A 29 -23.46 10.85 22.85
N ALA A 30 -24.57 10.24 22.42
CA ALA A 30 -25.46 9.48 23.29
C ALA A 30 -24.83 8.15 23.74
N PHE A 31 -24.13 7.46 22.84
CA PHE A 31 -23.46 6.20 23.15
C PHE A 31 -22.22 6.43 24.01
N ASP A 32 -21.41 7.45 23.71
CA ASP A 32 -20.31 7.92 24.55
C ASP A 32 -20.79 8.30 25.96
N CYS A 33 -21.91 9.02 26.08
CA CYS A 33 -22.48 9.37 27.36
C CYS A 33 -22.95 8.13 28.14
N ALA A 34 -23.49 7.12 27.45
CA ALA A 34 -23.97 5.90 28.07
C ALA A 34 -22.81 5.07 28.65
N THR A 35 -21.77 4.82 27.87
CA THR A 35 -20.58 4.06 28.31
C THR A 35 -19.78 4.84 29.36
N SER A 36 -19.71 6.17 29.25
CA SER A 36 -19.07 7.06 30.25
C SER A 36 -19.81 7.06 31.59
N ALA A 37 -21.15 7.01 31.57
CA ALA A 37 -21.95 6.93 32.79
C ALA A 37 -21.64 5.67 33.61
N LEU A 38 -21.39 4.53 32.95
CA LEU A 38 -20.96 3.30 33.60
C LEU A 38 -19.62 3.47 34.33
N ARG A 39 -18.64 4.17 33.71
CA ARG A 39 -17.35 4.48 34.37
C ARG A 39 -17.51 5.38 35.59
N CYS A 40 -18.55 6.20 35.62
CA CYS A 40 -18.86 7.09 36.73
C CYS A 40 -19.63 6.39 37.87
N GLY A 41 -19.95 5.09 37.73
CA GLY A 41 -20.59 4.26 38.77
C GLY A 41 -22.09 4.00 38.57
N ALA A 42 -22.65 4.31 37.39
CA ALA A 42 -24.05 4.01 37.08
C ALA A 42 -24.33 2.50 37.22
N GLN A 43 -25.45 2.15 37.85
CA GLN A 43 -25.86 0.74 38.01
C GLN A 43 -26.57 0.21 36.76
N ARG A 44 -27.29 1.09 36.06
CA ARG A 44 -28.06 0.77 34.87
C ARG A 44 -28.17 2.00 33.99
N VAL A 45 -28.05 1.82 32.68
CA VAL A 45 -28.12 2.92 31.71
C VAL A 45 -29.15 2.56 30.65
N PHE A 46 -30.11 3.46 30.44
CA PHE A 46 -31.09 3.40 29.35
C PHE A 46 -30.74 4.44 28.31
N VAL A 47 -30.53 4.02 27.07
CA VAL A 47 -30.40 4.89 25.90
C VAL A 47 -31.78 4.98 25.25
N VAL A 48 -32.38 6.16 25.31
CA VAL A 48 -33.76 6.41 24.92
C VAL A 48 -33.80 7.32 23.71
N PHE A 49 -34.57 6.94 22.69
CA PHE A 49 -34.64 7.70 21.45
C PHE A 49 -36.05 7.66 20.84
N ARG A 50 -36.41 8.77 20.19
CA ARG A 50 -37.77 9.04 19.67
C ARG A 50 -38.14 8.32 18.37
N LYS A 51 -37.30 7.40 17.89
CA LYS A 51 -37.48 6.67 16.62
C LYS A 51 -37.16 5.19 16.81
N GLY A 52 -37.18 4.39 15.75
CA GLY A 52 -36.80 2.99 15.77
C GLY A 52 -35.28 2.76 15.75
N PHE A 53 -34.86 1.52 15.98
CA PHE A 53 -33.45 1.11 15.91
C PHE A 53 -32.81 1.35 14.55
N THR A 54 -33.58 1.22 13.46
CA THR A 54 -33.12 1.51 12.09
C THR A 54 -32.85 3.00 11.85
N ASN A 55 -33.19 3.87 12.79
CA ASN A 55 -32.96 5.32 12.71
C ASN A 55 -31.83 5.81 13.63
N ILE A 56 -31.07 4.90 14.24
CA ILE A 56 -29.85 5.24 14.96
C ILE A 56 -28.87 5.90 13.97
N ARG A 57 -28.30 7.03 14.38
CA ARG A 57 -27.40 7.84 13.55
C ARG A 57 -25.94 7.44 13.69
N ALA A 58 -25.58 6.91 14.86
CA ALA A 58 -24.24 6.38 15.10
C ALA A 58 -23.97 5.15 14.22
N VAL A 59 -22.71 4.91 13.92
CA VAL A 59 -22.29 3.70 13.20
C VAL A 59 -22.53 2.45 14.06
N PRO A 60 -22.78 1.26 13.47
CA PRO A 60 -23.07 0.05 14.23
C PRO A 60 -22.00 -0.30 15.28
N GLU A 61 -20.74 -0.02 14.99
CA GLU A 61 -19.60 -0.25 15.89
C GLU A 61 -19.73 0.55 17.19
N GLU A 62 -20.21 1.80 17.10
CA GLU A 62 -20.41 2.69 18.25
C GLU A 62 -21.58 2.21 19.12
N MET A 63 -22.68 1.78 18.50
CA MET A 63 -23.81 1.18 19.21
C MET A 63 -23.42 -0.13 19.91
N GLU A 64 -22.61 -0.97 19.26
CA GLU A 64 -22.23 -2.28 19.79
C GLU A 64 -21.44 -2.16 21.10
N LEU A 65 -20.59 -1.14 21.26
CA LEU A 65 -19.88 -0.86 22.52
C LEU A 65 -20.85 -0.70 23.70
N ALA A 66 -21.89 0.13 23.55
CA ALA A 66 -22.89 0.32 24.60
C ALA A 66 -23.71 -0.96 24.86
N LYS A 67 -23.97 -1.75 23.81
CA LYS A 67 -24.73 -3.01 23.90
C LYS A 67 -23.94 -4.12 24.62
N GLU A 68 -22.65 -4.25 24.33
CA GLU A 68 -21.75 -5.19 25.00
C GLU A 68 -21.70 -4.93 26.51
N GLU A 69 -21.69 -3.65 26.89
CA GLU A 69 -21.71 -3.17 28.27
C GLU A 69 -23.09 -3.16 28.94
N LYS A 70 -24.09 -3.79 28.29
CA LYS A 70 -25.44 -3.98 28.82
C LYS A 70 -26.22 -2.68 29.04
N CYS A 71 -25.94 -1.63 28.25
CA CYS A 71 -26.89 -0.53 28.13
C CYS A 71 -28.18 -1.03 27.46
N GLU A 72 -29.31 -0.55 27.94
CA GLU A 72 -30.62 -0.92 27.41
C GLU A 72 -31.16 0.14 26.48
N PHE A 73 -31.67 -0.27 25.33
CA PHE A 73 -32.13 0.62 24.27
C PHE A 73 -33.65 0.66 24.25
N LEU A 74 -34.22 1.85 24.45
CA LEU A 74 -35.66 2.06 24.46
C LEU A 74 -36.05 2.98 23.28
N PRO A 75 -36.44 2.38 22.14
CA PRO A 75 -36.87 3.13 20.96
C PRO A 75 -38.27 3.73 21.17
N PHE A 76 -38.69 4.57 20.23
CA PHE A 76 -40.04 5.10 20.11
C PHE A 76 -40.55 5.89 21.33
N LEU A 77 -39.66 6.59 22.04
CA LEU A 77 -40.03 7.38 23.23
C LEU A 77 -39.60 8.84 23.09
N SER A 78 -40.58 9.75 23.17
CA SER A 78 -40.35 11.20 23.19
C SER A 78 -40.42 11.75 24.62
N PRO A 79 -39.38 12.45 25.10
CA PRO A 79 -39.32 12.96 26.47
C PRO A 79 -40.32 14.10 26.72
N GLN A 80 -41.11 14.02 27.81
CA GLN A 80 -42.09 15.05 28.16
C GLN A 80 -41.77 15.79 29.46
N LYS A 81 -41.53 15.03 30.54
CA LYS A 81 -41.44 15.63 31.87
C LYS A 81 -40.43 14.90 32.76
N VAL A 82 -39.56 15.67 33.39
CA VAL A 82 -38.69 15.17 34.47
C VAL A 82 -39.45 15.25 35.79
N VAL A 83 -39.59 14.13 36.48
CA VAL A 83 -40.29 14.05 37.77
C VAL A 83 -39.28 14.20 38.91
N ILE A 84 -39.48 15.25 39.70
CA ILE A 84 -38.60 15.60 40.82
C ILE A 84 -39.36 15.41 42.13
N LYS A 85 -38.74 14.74 43.10
CA LYS A 85 -39.23 14.63 44.49
C LYS A 85 -38.08 14.88 45.45
N GLY A 86 -38.30 15.72 46.46
CA GLY A 86 -37.27 16.05 47.46
C GLY A 86 -35.99 16.62 46.85
N GLY A 87 -36.10 17.39 45.76
CA GLY A 87 -34.96 18.00 45.06
C GLY A 87 -34.13 17.04 44.19
N LYS A 88 -34.55 15.77 44.04
CA LYS A 88 -33.88 14.78 43.19
C LYS A 88 -34.78 14.29 42.08
N ILE A 89 -34.20 13.96 40.93
CA ILE A 89 -34.90 13.25 39.86
C ILE A 89 -35.24 11.85 40.38
N VAL A 90 -36.49 11.42 40.16
CA VAL A 90 -36.94 10.07 40.54
C VAL A 90 -37.53 9.30 39.36
N ALA A 91 -37.91 9.99 38.30
CA ALA A 91 -38.42 9.40 37.07
C ALA A 91 -38.41 10.40 35.91
N MET A 92 -38.59 9.89 34.70
CA MET A 92 -38.88 10.67 33.51
C MET A 92 -40.11 10.09 32.80
N GLU A 93 -41.01 10.96 32.37
CA GLU A 93 -42.23 10.63 31.63
C GLU A 93 -42.03 10.88 30.14
N PHE A 94 -42.53 9.95 29.34
CA PHE A 94 -42.41 9.90 27.89
C PHE A 94 -43.79 9.67 27.26
N LEU A 95 -43.94 10.11 26.01
CA LEU A 95 -44.98 9.62 25.11
C LEU A 95 -44.39 8.62 24.14
N ARG A 96 -45.19 7.62 23.75
CA ARG A 96 -44.84 6.75 22.64
C ARG A 96 -44.88 7.55 21.34
N THR A 97 -43.92 7.29 20.46
CA THR A 97 -43.89 7.84 19.11
C THR A 97 -44.10 6.76 18.06
N GLU A 98 -44.73 7.10 16.97
CA GLU A 98 -44.87 6.20 15.81
C GLU A 98 -44.72 6.98 14.50
N GLN A 99 -44.48 6.24 13.43
CA GLN A 99 -44.40 6.79 12.08
C GLN A 99 -45.68 6.42 11.32
N ASP A 100 -46.35 7.42 10.75
CA ASP A 100 -47.53 7.19 9.91
C ASP A 100 -47.14 6.72 8.50
N GLU A 101 -48.16 6.39 7.69
CA GLU A 101 -47.98 5.91 6.30
C GLU A 101 -47.27 6.93 5.40
N ASP A 102 -47.40 8.22 5.70
CA ASP A 102 -46.76 9.33 4.98
C ASP A 102 -45.31 9.57 5.45
N GLY A 103 -44.86 8.83 6.47
CA GLY A 103 -43.51 8.92 7.02
C GLY A 103 -43.32 10.01 8.08
N ASN A 104 -44.37 10.69 8.51
CA ASN A 104 -44.31 11.69 9.59
C ASN A 104 -44.29 11.00 10.95
N TRP A 105 -43.63 11.64 11.92
CA TRP A 105 -43.49 11.12 13.28
C TRP A 105 -44.48 11.81 14.21
N ASN A 106 -45.34 11.02 14.85
CA ASN A 106 -46.41 11.49 15.72
C ASN A 106 -46.20 11.03 17.17
N GLU A 107 -46.64 11.83 18.14
CA GLU A 107 -46.66 11.48 19.56
C GLU A 107 -48.07 11.05 19.98
N ASP A 108 -48.19 9.84 20.54
CA ASP A 108 -49.44 9.34 21.09
C ASP A 108 -49.58 9.83 22.54
N LYS A 109 -50.55 10.73 22.77
CA LYS A 109 -50.83 11.35 24.07
C LYS A 109 -51.49 10.41 25.07
N GLU A 110 -52.11 9.32 24.62
CA GLU A 110 -52.75 8.33 25.47
C GLU A 110 -51.74 7.29 25.97
N GLN A 111 -50.70 7.03 25.18
CA GLN A 111 -49.63 6.08 25.52
C GLN A 111 -48.46 6.76 26.24
N THR A 112 -48.58 6.84 27.57
CA THR A 112 -47.53 7.37 28.44
C THR A 112 -46.63 6.26 29.00
N VAL A 113 -45.33 6.52 29.09
CA VAL A 113 -44.36 5.64 29.75
C VAL A 113 -43.63 6.43 30.83
N ARG A 114 -43.53 5.86 32.03
CA ARG A 114 -42.78 6.45 33.13
C ARG A 114 -41.62 5.55 33.51
N LEU A 115 -40.40 6.01 33.25
CA LEU A 115 -39.17 5.29 33.60
C LEU A 115 -38.56 5.88 34.87
N ARG A 116 -38.21 5.01 35.81
CA ARG A 116 -37.44 5.41 36.99
C ARG A 116 -36.03 5.81 36.58
N ALA A 117 -35.56 6.95 37.07
CA ALA A 117 -34.20 7.43 36.83
C ALA A 117 -33.76 8.34 37.97
N ASP A 118 -32.46 8.31 38.25
CA ASP A 118 -31.80 9.18 39.21
C ASP A 118 -31.06 10.32 38.49
N ILE A 119 -30.62 10.07 37.24
CA ILE A 119 -29.87 11.02 36.41
C ILE A 119 -30.41 10.97 34.97
N VAL A 120 -30.48 12.14 34.33
CA VAL A 120 -30.86 12.30 32.91
C VAL A 120 -29.75 13.07 32.20
N ILE A 121 -29.25 12.53 31.09
CA ILE A 121 -28.24 13.12 30.23
C ILE A 121 -28.88 13.39 28.87
N SER A 122 -28.88 14.66 28.43
CA SER A 122 -29.34 15.03 27.10
C SER A 122 -28.18 15.02 26.10
N ALA A 123 -28.33 14.26 25.01
CA ALA A 123 -27.34 14.10 23.95
C ALA A 123 -27.96 14.34 22.57
N PHE A 124 -28.68 15.46 22.42
CA PHE A 124 -29.35 15.84 21.16
C PHE A 124 -28.43 16.50 20.13
N GLY A 125 -27.15 16.66 20.46
CA GLY A 125 -26.16 17.35 19.65
C GLY A 125 -25.89 18.77 20.14
N SER A 126 -25.06 19.49 19.38
CA SER A 126 -24.57 20.82 19.72
C SER A 126 -25.02 21.86 18.68
N THR A 127 -25.12 23.12 19.09
CA THR A 127 -25.53 24.23 18.21
C THR A 127 -24.76 25.50 18.58
N LEU A 128 -24.65 26.43 17.63
CA LEU A 128 -24.11 27.77 17.88
C LEU A 128 -25.25 28.71 18.29
N ASN A 129 -25.36 29.04 19.59
CA ASN A 129 -26.43 29.89 20.10
C ASN A 129 -25.97 31.15 20.84
N ASP A 130 -24.71 31.22 21.27
CA ASP A 130 -24.22 32.39 22.02
C ASP A 130 -24.29 33.67 21.16
N PRO A 131 -25.10 34.67 21.55
CA PRO A 131 -25.26 35.90 20.78
C PRO A 131 -23.96 36.67 20.59
N LYS A 132 -23.07 36.67 21.59
CA LYS A 132 -21.79 37.38 21.52
C LYS A 132 -20.84 36.73 20.52
N VAL A 133 -20.86 35.40 20.43
CA VAL A 133 -20.07 34.68 19.43
C VAL A 133 -20.62 34.94 18.02
N LYS A 134 -21.94 34.96 17.85
CA LYS A 134 -22.56 35.33 16.56
C LYS A 134 -22.27 36.78 16.17
N GLU A 135 -22.31 37.70 17.13
CA GLU A 135 -21.94 39.10 16.92
C GLU A 135 -20.47 39.24 16.49
N ALA A 136 -19.57 38.47 17.10
CA ALA A 136 -18.15 38.45 16.72
C ALA A 136 -17.90 37.91 15.30
N LEU A 137 -18.85 37.17 14.71
CA LEU A 137 -18.80 36.71 13.32
C LEU A 137 -19.33 37.77 12.33
N HIS A 138 -19.92 38.87 12.77
CA HIS A 138 -20.35 39.94 11.86
C HIS A 138 -19.14 40.53 11.10
N PRO A 139 -19.21 40.75 9.77
CA PRO A 139 -20.41 40.78 8.91
C PRO A 139 -20.71 39.48 8.12
N LEU A 140 -20.22 38.31 8.55
CA LEU A 140 -20.46 37.05 7.86
C LEU A 140 -21.96 36.75 7.67
N LYS A 141 -22.33 36.30 6.48
CA LYS A 141 -23.66 35.73 6.22
C LYS A 141 -23.80 34.41 6.96
N LEU A 142 -24.88 34.30 7.74
CA LEU A 142 -25.29 33.05 8.38
C LEU A 142 -26.43 32.42 7.60
N ASN A 143 -26.42 31.10 7.46
CA ASN A 143 -27.47 30.34 6.82
C ASN A 143 -28.72 30.22 7.73
N ARG A 144 -29.76 29.53 7.23
CA ARG A 144 -31.01 29.31 7.98
C ARG A 144 -30.86 28.60 9.34
N TRP A 145 -29.74 27.93 9.56
CA TRP A 145 -29.41 27.23 10.81
C TRP A 145 -28.59 28.09 11.78
N GLY A 146 -28.29 29.35 11.42
CA GLY A 146 -27.49 30.25 12.23
C GLY A 146 -25.99 29.91 12.26
N LEU A 147 -25.52 29.18 11.24
CA LEU A 147 -24.11 28.82 11.02
C LEU A 147 -23.54 29.64 9.85
N PRO A 148 -22.22 29.92 9.81
CA PRO A 148 -21.58 30.56 8.66
C PRO A 148 -21.92 29.87 7.34
N GLU A 149 -22.40 30.65 6.37
CA GLU A 149 -22.59 30.16 5.01
C GLU A 149 -21.21 30.08 4.32
N VAL A 150 -20.92 28.93 3.72
CA VAL A 150 -19.66 28.67 3.03
C VAL A 150 -19.88 28.09 1.64
N ASP A 151 -18.95 28.38 0.74
CA ASP A 151 -18.84 27.74 -0.57
C ASP A 151 -18.35 26.28 -0.42
N GLY A 152 -19.04 25.34 -1.05
CA GLY A 152 -18.81 23.89 -0.87
C GLY A 152 -17.51 23.36 -1.47
N GLU A 153 -16.84 24.11 -2.35
CA GLU A 153 -15.56 23.71 -2.96
C GLU A 153 -14.37 24.40 -2.30
N THR A 154 -14.52 25.68 -1.96
CA THR A 154 -13.43 26.53 -1.47
C THR A 154 -13.46 26.76 0.03
N MET A 155 -14.56 26.41 0.71
CA MET A 155 -14.83 26.66 2.13
C MET A 155 -14.78 28.15 2.51
N ARG A 156 -14.91 29.05 1.52
CA ARG A 156 -14.92 30.51 1.71
C ARG A 156 -16.28 30.96 2.22
N THR A 157 -16.27 31.92 3.14
CA THR A 157 -17.50 32.59 3.60
C THR A 157 -17.89 33.75 2.67
N SER A 158 -18.91 34.52 3.03
CA SER A 158 -19.28 35.75 2.33
C SER A 158 -18.21 36.84 2.36
N GLU A 159 -17.30 36.82 3.35
CA GLU A 159 -16.26 37.83 3.49
C GLU A 159 -14.93 37.35 2.90
N PRO A 160 -14.32 38.12 1.97
CA PRO A 160 -13.03 37.77 1.40
C PRO A 160 -11.94 37.58 2.47
N GLY A 161 -11.25 36.44 2.41
CA GLY A 161 -10.18 36.10 3.35
C GLY A 161 -10.64 35.39 4.62
N VAL A 162 -11.96 35.22 4.83
CA VAL A 162 -12.52 34.45 5.94
C VAL A 162 -13.05 33.11 5.43
N PHE A 163 -12.61 32.03 6.07
CA PHE A 163 -12.97 30.65 5.75
C PHE A 163 -13.55 29.97 6.99
N ALA A 164 -14.43 28.99 6.80
CA ALA A 164 -14.96 28.18 7.90
C ALA A 164 -15.04 26.71 7.46
N GLY A 165 -14.75 25.80 8.38
CA GLY A 165 -14.73 24.35 8.14
C GLY A 165 -14.90 23.57 9.44
N GLY A 166 -15.18 22.28 9.34
CA GLY A 166 -15.59 21.44 10.47
C GLY A 166 -17.04 21.70 10.91
N ASP A 167 -17.41 21.24 12.11
CA ASP A 167 -18.80 21.26 12.62
C ASP A 167 -19.49 22.62 12.51
N ILE A 168 -18.74 23.73 12.63
CA ILE A 168 -19.28 25.10 12.52
C ILE A 168 -19.81 25.42 11.12
N SER A 169 -19.34 24.75 10.08
CA SER A 169 -19.87 24.87 8.72
C SER A 169 -21.23 24.17 8.54
N GLY A 170 -21.56 23.22 9.45
CA GLY A 170 -22.75 22.40 9.37
C GLY A 170 -22.73 21.34 8.25
N MET A 171 -21.59 21.14 7.58
CA MET A 171 -21.45 20.16 6.49
C MET A 171 -20.84 18.83 6.94
N THR A 172 -20.17 18.79 8.09
CA THR A 172 -19.36 17.66 8.54
C THR A 172 -19.74 17.24 9.95
N ASN A 173 -19.63 15.96 10.27
CA ASN A 173 -19.85 15.43 11.63
C ASN A 173 -18.75 14.46 12.08
N THR A 174 -17.67 14.32 11.30
CA THR A 174 -16.56 13.42 11.60
C THR A 174 -15.23 14.16 11.63
N THR A 175 -14.27 13.65 12.40
CA THR A 175 -12.93 14.25 12.53
C THR A 175 -12.17 14.30 11.19
N VAL A 176 -12.36 13.30 10.32
CA VAL A 176 -11.68 13.24 9.02
C VAL A 176 -12.20 14.32 8.05
N GLU A 177 -13.49 14.64 8.12
CA GLU A 177 -14.10 15.70 7.29
C GLU A 177 -13.79 17.09 7.83
N SER A 178 -13.59 17.22 9.15
CA SER A 178 -13.26 18.49 9.81
C SER A 178 -11.80 18.94 9.63
N SER A 179 -10.98 18.14 8.94
CA SER A 179 -9.54 18.38 8.76
C SER A 179 -9.20 18.94 7.37
N LEU A 180 -9.68 20.14 7.06
CA LEU A 180 -9.27 20.92 5.88
C LEU A 180 -8.94 22.36 6.32
N TYR A 181 -7.65 22.69 6.43
CA TYR A 181 -7.22 24.01 6.89
C TYR A 181 -6.09 24.59 6.03
N GLY A 182 -6.30 25.82 5.55
CA GLY A 182 -5.28 26.88 5.70
C GLY A 182 -4.27 27.17 4.59
N THR A 183 -4.40 26.66 3.36
CA THR A 183 -3.42 26.95 2.28
C THR A 183 -4.10 27.51 1.04
N SER A 184 -3.45 28.45 0.32
CA SER A 184 -3.94 28.91 -0.98
C SER A 184 -4.04 27.72 -1.94
N VAL A 185 -5.25 27.33 -2.31
CA VAL A 185 -5.48 26.22 -3.25
C VAL A 185 -5.21 26.77 -4.66
N PRO A 186 -4.14 26.35 -5.35
CA PRO A 186 -4.00 26.66 -6.77
C PRO A 186 -5.16 25.99 -7.52
N ALA A 187 -5.52 26.49 -8.71
CA ALA A 187 -6.55 25.85 -9.54
C ALA A 187 -6.29 24.34 -9.77
N VAL A 188 -5.02 23.93 -9.67
CA VAL A 188 -4.62 22.54 -9.51
C VAL A 188 -4.05 22.36 -8.08
N PRO A 189 -4.71 21.60 -7.19
CA PRO A 189 -4.21 21.34 -5.85
C PRO A 189 -2.80 20.72 -5.87
N ARG A 190 -1.83 21.39 -5.23
CA ARG A 190 -0.44 20.93 -5.05
C ARG A 190 -0.04 21.04 -3.59
N LEU A 191 -0.76 20.34 -2.72
CA LEU A 191 -0.45 20.33 -1.29
C LEU A 191 0.87 19.59 -1.06
N PRO A 192 1.79 20.13 -0.24
CA PRO A 192 3.00 19.41 0.16
C PRO A 192 2.66 18.09 0.85
N LEU A 193 3.54 17.11 0.69
CA LEU A 193 3.49 15.90 1.52
C LEU A 193 3.95 16.19 2.95
N PHE A 194 3.78 15.20 3.83
CA PHE A 194 4.37 15.21 5.16
C PHE A 194 5.84 14.78 5.07
N TYR A 195 6.73 15.52 5.75
CA TYR A 195 8.17 15.26 5.78
C TYR A 195 8.69 15.18 7.22
N THR A 196 9.75 14.40 7.40
CA THR A 196 10.49 14.20 8.63
C THR A 196 12.01 14.22 8.35
N PRO A 197 12.87 14.28 9.37
CA PRO A 197 14.31 14.14 9.16
C PRO A 197 14.76 12.82 8.48
N ILE A 198 13.91 11.78 8.48
CA ILE A 198 14.19 10.51 7.79
C ILE A 198 14.25 10.71 6.27
N ASP A 199 13.45 11.62 5.73
CA ASP A 199 13.39 11.88 4.28
C ASP A 199 14.65 12.59 3.76
N LEU A 200 15.52 13.08 4.66
CA LEU A 200 16.81 13.69 4.34
C LEU A 200 17.97 12.69 4.33
N VAL A 201 17.74 11.42 4.69
CA VAL A 201 18.79 10.40 4.69
C VAL A 201 19.26 10.14 3.26
N ASP A 202 20.56 10.34 3.00
CA ASP A 202 21.16 10.00 1.72
C ASP A 202 21.29 8.48 1.60
N ILE A 203 20.57 7.91 0.64
CA ILE A 203 20.58 6.48 0.31
C ILE A 203 21.32 6.20 -1.01
N SER A 204 22.06 7.18 -1.55
CA SER A 204 22.85 6.98 -2.77
C SER A 204 24.07 6.10 -2.52
N ILE A 205 24.50 5.38 -3.57
CA ILE A 205 25.69 4.51 -3.54
C ILE A 205 26.50 4.67 -4.82
N GLU A 206 27.79 4.33 -4.74
CA GLU A 206 28.67 4.20 -5.91
C GLU A 206 29.19 2.76 -6.00
N MET A 207 29.08 2.14 -7.18
CA MET A 207 29.52 0.77 -7.43
C MET A 207 30.10 0.67 -8.84
N ALA A 208 31.30 0.09 -8.99
CA ALA A 208 32.00 -0.07 -10.27
C ALA A 208 32.11 1.25 -11.08
N GLY A 209 32.28 2.39 -10.38
CA GLY A 209 32.36 3.72 -10.98
C GLY A 209 31.01 4.30 -11.44
N LEU A 210 29.90 3.62 -11.16
CA LEU A 210 28.54 4.09 -11.45
C LEU A 210 27.89 4.61 -10.18
N ARG A 211 27.25 5.79 -10.27
CA ARG A 211 26.53 6.42 -9.16
C ARG A 211 25.03 6.14 -9.26
N PHE A 212 24.45 5.61 -8.19
CA PHE A 212 23.04 5.28 -8.10
C PHE A 212 22.33 6.20 -7.10
N SER A 213 21.18 6.76 -7.47
CA SER A 213 20.40 7.64 -6.58
C SER A 213 19.85 6.92 -5.33
N ASN A 214 19.71 5.59 -5.43
CA ASN A 214 19.35 4.66 -4.35
C ASN A 214 19.79 3.24 -4.77
N PRO A 215 19.89 2.25 -3.87
CA PRO A 215 20.43 0.94 -4.21
C PRO A 215 19.39 0.00 -4.86
N PHE A 216 18.20 0.50 -5.22
CA PHE A 216 17.10 -0.34 -5.69
C PHE A 216 16.95 -0.28 -7.21
N GLY A 217 16.91 -1.46 -7.84
CA GLY A 217 16.74 -1.59 -9.28
C GLY A 217 15.90 -2.77 -9.71
N LEU A 218 15.40 -2.69 -10.94
CA LEU A 218 14.64 -3.78 -11.56
C LEU A 218 15.58 -4.82 -12.17
N ALA A 219 15.45 -6.07 -11.72
CA ALA A 219 16.15 -7.20 -12.34
C ALA A 219 15.71 -7.45 -13.79
N SER A 220 16.58 -8.08 -14.59
CA SER A 220 16.25 -8.58 -15.93
C SER A 220 15.21 -9.70 -15.82
N ALA A 221 13.93 -9.35 -15.94
CA ALA A 221 12.81 -10.22 -15.62
C ALA A 221 11.49 -9.70 -16.24
N THR A 222 10.36 -10.28 -15.85
CA THR A 222 9.03 -9.88 -16.33
C THR A 222 8.68 -8.40 -16.07
N PRO A 223 9.09 -7.75 -14.95
CA PRO A 223 8.90 -6.30 -14.78
C PRO A 223 9.62 -5.42 -15.81
N THR A 224 10.57 -5.98 -16.55
CA THR A 224 11.34 -5.28 -17.59
C THR A 224 11.09 -5.87 -18.98
N THR A 225 9.94 -6.51 -19.21
CA THR A 225 9.54 -7.07 -20.52
C THR A 225 9.51 -6.04 -21.65
N SER A 226 9.30 -4.76 -21.35
CA SER A 226 9.32 -3.66 -22.34
C SER A 226 9.96 -2.41 -21.75
N SER A 227 10.58 -1.59 -22.60
CA SER A 227 11.24 -0.34 -22.20
C SER A 227 10.27 0.69 -21.61
N SER A 228 9.01 0.70 -22.04
CA SER A 228 7.95 1.51 -21.42
C SER A 228 7.68 1.15 -19.95
N MET A 229 7.94 -0.09 -19.52
CA MET A 229 7.85 -0.46 -18.11
C MET A 229 9.01 0.12 -17.31
N ILE A 230 10.22 0.10 -17.90
CA ILE A 230 11.42 0.71 -17.29
C ILE A 230 11.22 2.22 -17.14
N ARG A 231 10.70 2.91 -18.16
CA ARG A 231 10.35 4.34 -18.08
C ARG A 231 9.47 4.64 -16.86
N ARG A 232 8.36 3.91 -16.70
CA ARG A 232 7.46 4.08 -15.55
C ARG A 232 8.13 3.77 -14.22
N ALA A 233 9.09 2.85 -14.19
CA ALA A 233 9.85 2.56 -12.99
C ALA A 233 10.78 3.72 -12.61
N PHE A 234 11.44 4.35 -13.58
CA PHE A 234 12.24 5.56 -13.34
C PHE A 234 11.38 6.74 -12.90
N GLU A 235 10.22 6.96 -13.52
CA GLU A 235 9.22 7.94 -13.08
C GLU A 235 8.76 7.70 -11.63
N ALA A 236 8.68 6.44 -11.21
CA ALA A 236 8.34 6.05 -9.84
C ALA A 236 9.51 6.15 -8.84
N GLY A 237 10.75 6.40 -9.31
CA GLY A 237 11.91 6.64 -8.43
C GLY A 237 12.95 5.52 -8.36
N TRP A 238 12.78 4.40 -9.07
CA TRP A 238 13.83 3.35 -9.15
C TRP A 238 15.13 3.95 -9.69
N ALA A 239 16.28 3.59 -9.13
CA ALA A 239 17.57 4.18 -9.52
C ALA A 239 18.16 3.54 -10.78
N PHE A 240 17.95 2.23 -10.93
CA PHE A 240 18.47 1.49 -12.07
C PHE A 240 17.51 0.41 -12.55
N ALA A 241 17.71 -0.03 -13.78
CA ALA A 241 16.95 -1.15 -14.33
C ALA A 241 17.79 -1.92 -15.34
N LEU A 242 17.58 -3.23 -15.35
CA LEU A 242 18.11 -4.10 -16.38
C LEU A 242 17.11 -4.26 -17.52
N THR A 243 17.58 -4.23 -18.76
CA THR A 243 16.75 -4.72 -19.88
C THR A 243 16.41 -6.19 -19.66
N LYS A 244 15.25 -6.66 -20.14
CA LYS A 244 15.06 -8.11 -20.28
C LYS A 244 16.16 -8.64 -21.20
N THR A 245 16.82 -9.74 -20.80
CA THR A 245 17.94 -10.32 -21.55
C THR A 245 17.59 -10.43 -23.03
N PHE A 246 18.44 -9.91 -23.91
CA PHE A 246 18.25 -10.00 -25.36
C PHE A 246 19.49 -10.57 -26.05
N SER A 247 19.31 -11.05 -27.28
CA SER A 247 20.32 -11.72 -28.08
C SER A 247 20.35 -11.15 -29.50
N LEU A 248 21.30 -11.62 -30.32
CA LEU A 248 21.32 -11.36 -31.77
C LEU A 248 20.10 -12.00 -32.45
N ASP A 249 19.69 -11.45 -33.61
CA ASP A 249 18.49 -11.89 -34.31
C ASP A 249 18.49 -13.37 -34.70
N LYS A 250 19.67 -13.96 -34.93
CA LYS A 250 19.83 -15.40 -35.21
C LYS A 250 19.45 -16.30 -34.03
N ASP A 251 19.44 -15.75 -32.82
CA ASP A 251 19.14 -16.44 -31.56
C ASP A 251 17.76 -16.04 -31.01
N ILE A 252 16.85 -15.57 -31.88
CA ILE A 252 15.48 -15.22 -31.50
C ILE A 252 14.75 -16.42 -30.91
N VAL A 253 13.94 -16.15 -29.89
CA VAL A 253 13.18 -17.17 -29.15
C VAL A 253 11.68 -16.91 -29.24
N THR A 254 10.90 -17.92 -28.90
CA THR A 254 9.45 -17.82 -28.75
C THR A 254 9.05 -18.46 -27.44
N ASN A 255 8.37 -17.70 -26.58
CA ASN A 255 7.89 -18.18 -25.30
C ASN A 255 6.71 -19.13 -25.46
N VAL A 256 6.57 -20.06 -24.52
CA VAL A 256 5.38 -20.90 -24.39
C VAL A 256 4.40 -20.32 -23.36
N SER A 257 3.20 -20.90 -23.28
CA SER A 257 2.20 -20.56 -22.28
C SER A 257 1.38 -21.78 -21.86
N PRO A 258 1.02 -21.93 -20.57
CA PRO A 258 1.37 -21.08 -19.41
C PRO A 258 2.85 -21.22 -19.02
N ARG A 259 3.45 -20.15 -18.46
CA ARG A 259 4.91 -20.11 -18.20
C ARG A 259 5.35 -19.48 -16.89
N ILE A 260 4.48 -18.77 -16.17
CA ILE A 260 4.77 -18.23 -14.84
C ILE A 260 3.64 -18.68 -13.93
N ILE A 261 4.00 -19.28 -12.80
CA ILE A 261 3.04 -19.82 -11.83
C ILE A 261 3.43 -19.41 -10.42
N ARG A 262 2.43 -19.35 -9.54
CA ARG A 262 2.62 -19.14 -8.11
C ARG A 262 3.43 -20.27 -7.47
N GLY A 263 4.09 -19.94 -6.37
CA GLY A 263 4.74 -20.89 -5.48
C GLY A 263 3.78 -21.78 -4.71
N THR A 264 4.21 -23.00 -4.40
CA THR A 264 3.60 -23.91 -3.41
C THR A 264 4.39 -23.93 -2.09
N THR A 265 5.47 -23.16 -2.00
CA THR A 265 6.44 -23.14 -0.89
C THR A 265 5.85 -22.70 0.45
N ILE A 266 4.72 -21.99 0.45
CA ILE A 266 4.02 -21.51 1.66
C ILE A 266 2.59 -22.07 1.79
N GLY A 267 2.34 -23.22 1.14
CA GLY A 267 1.01 -23.85 1.16
C GLY A 267 -0.02 -23.14 0.26
N PRO A 268 -1.33 -23.39 0.47
CA PRO A 268 -2.42 -22.93 -0.39
C PRO A 268 -2.80 -21.45 -0.14
N MET A 269 -1.82 -20.56 -0.02
CA MET A 269 -2.01 -19.13 0.25
C MET A 269 -2.05 -18.31 -1.05
N TYR A 270 -3.24 -17.87 -1.47
CA TYR A 270 -3.45 -17.08 -2.69
C TYR A 270 -3.49 -15.58 -2.42
N GLY A 271 -3.30 -14.77 -3.48
CA GLY A 271 -3.34 -13.31 -3.38
C GLY A 271 -1.97 -12.70 -3.03
N PRO A 272 -1.90 -11.69 -2.15
CA PRO A 272 -0.68 -10.93 -1.88
C PRO A 272 0.41 -11.80 -1.21
N GLY A 273 1.66 -11.34 -1.29
CA GLY A 273 2.78 -11.95 -0.54
C GLY A 273 3.10 -13.39 -0.94
N GLN A 274 3.13 -13.68 -2.25
CA GLN A 274 3.50 -15.01 -2.73
C GLN A 274 4.94 -15.35 -2.34
N GLY A 275 5.13 -16.47 -1.65
CA GLY A 275 6.46 -16.87 -1.13
C GLY A 275 7.46 -17.27 -2.22
N SER A 276 6.99 -17.61 -3.41
CA SER A 276 7.82 -17.82 -4.59
C SER A 276 6.99 -17.77 -5.87
N PHE A 277 7.68 -17.74 -7.02
CA PHE A 277 7.14 -18.04 -8.32
C PHE A 277 8.05 -19.04 -9.03
N LEU A 278 7.48 -19.87 -9.90
CA LEU A 278 8.25 -20.63 -10.87
C LEU A 278 7.98 -20.09 -12.27
N ASN A 279 9.03 -19.93 -13.05
CA ASN A 279 8.93 -19.57 -14.46
C ASN A 279 9.69 -20.54 -15.37
N ILE A 280 9.15 -20.77 -16.57
CA ILE A 280 9.82 -21.41 -17.71
C ILE A 280 9.95 -20.40 -18.87
N GLU A 281 10.10 -19.12 -18.51
CA GLU A 281 10.21 -18.02 -19.47
C GLU A 281 11.64 -17.96 -20.03
N LEU A 282 11.77 -17.65 -21.31
CA LEU A 282 13.05 -17.50 -21.98
C LEU A 282 13.56 -16.04 -21.87
N ILE A 283 14.58 -15.73 -22.68
CA ILE A 283 15.01 -14.35 -22.93
C ILE A 283 13.91 -13.54 -23.65
N SER A 284 14.17 -12.27 -23.93
CA SER A 284 13.25 -11.38 -24.60
C SER A 284 12.89 -11.88 -26.00
N GLU A 285 11.61 -11.81 -26.36
CA GLU A 285 11.12 -12.00 -27.73
C GLU A 285 11.29 -10.74 -28.59
N LYS A 286 11.78 -9.64 -28.00
CA LYS A 286 12.07 -8.39 -28.71
C LYS A 286 13.53 -8.37 -29.17
N THR A 287 13.76 -7.83 -30.37
CA THR A 287 15.07 -7.84 -31.04
C THR A 287 16.11 -6.98 -30.33
N ALA A 288 17.39 -7.22 -30.63
CA ALA A 288 18.48 -6.35 -30.17
C ALA A 288 18.28 -4.90 -30.63
N ALA A 289 17.78 -4.69 -31.86
CA ALA A 289 17.48 -3.34 -32.38
C ALA A 289 16.44 -2.60 -31.53
N TYR A 290 15.38 -3.29 -31.08
CA TYR A 290 14.39 -2.70 -30.16
C TYR A 290 15.05 -2.26 -28.85
N TRP A 291 15.88 -3.12 -28.25
CA TRP A 291 16.51 -2.82 -26.97
C TRP A 291 17.57 -1.73 -27.07
N CYS A 292 18.42 -1.76 -28.09
CA CYS A 292 19.42 -0.72 -28.31
C CYS A 292 18.76 0.65 -28.49
N ARG A 293 17.73 0.75 -29.36
CA ARG A 293 16.97 2.00 -29.51
C ARG A 293 16.34 2.45 -28.19
N SER A 294 15.76 1.50 -27.45
CA SER A 294 15.13 1.79 -26.17
C SER A 294 16.12 2.27 -25.10
N ILE A 295 17.33 1.72 -25.06
CA ILE A 295 18.39 2.16 -24.13
C ILE A 295 18.75 3.61 -24.43
N THR A 296 18.95 3.96 -25.71
CA THR A 296 19.22 5.34 -26.12
C THR A 296 18.10 6.29 -25.69
N GLU A 297 16.84 5.92 -25.91
CA GLU A 297 15.68 6.72 -25.49
C GLU A 297 15.59 6.86 -23.96
N LEU A 298 15.84 5.78 -23.20
CA LEU A 298 15.82 5.82 -21.74
C LEU A 298 16.95 6.68 -21.17
N LYS A 299 18.16 6.61 -21.73
CA LYS A 299 19.30 7.41 -21.26
C LYS A 299 19.20 8.89 -21.64
N SER A 300 18.57 9.19 -22.77
CA SER A 300 18.22 10.56 -23.15
C SER A 300 17.27 11.19 -22.13
N ASP A 301 16.24 10.45 -21.73
CA ASP A 301 15.18 11.00 -20.87
C ASP A 301 15.51 10.93 -19.38
N PHE A 302 16.38 9.98 -18.99
CA PHE A 302 16.75 9.71 -17.61
C PHE A 302 18.28 9.60 -17.47
N PRO A 303 19.04 10.71 -17.66
CA PRO A 303 20.51 10.67 -17.67
C PRO A 303 21.11 10.18 -16.34
N ASP A 304 20.48 10.54 -15.21
CA ASP A 304 20.92 10.18 -13.86
C ASP A 304 20.50 8.75 -13.43
N LYS A 305 19.73 8.04 -14.26
CA LYS A 305 19.30 6.66 -14.00
C LYS A 305 20.20 5.68 -14.70
N ILE A 306 20.54 4.59 -14.03
CA ILE A 306 21.46 3.58 -14.57
C ILE A 306 20.67 2.54 -15.38
N VAL A 307 21.03 2.35 -16.64
CA VAL A 307 20.46 1.34 -17.54
C VAL A 307 21.53 0.30 -17.84
N ILE A 308 21.29 -0.93 -17.39
CA ILE A 308 22.21 -2.06 -17.60
C ILE A 308 21.62 -2.98 -18.66
N ALA A 309 22.35 -3.18 -19.76
CA ALA A 309 21.89 -4.06 -20.83
C ALA A 309 22.20 -5.53 -20.49
N SER A 310 21.15 -6.31 -20.22
CA SER A 310 21.27 -7.76 -20.02
C SER A 310 21.35 -8.45 -21.39
N ILE A 311 22.45 -9.15 -21.67
CA ILE A 311 22.71 -9.77 -22.97
C ILE A 311 23.08 -11.26 -22.84
N MET A 312 22.82 -12.03 -23.90
CA MET A 312 23.16 -13.45 -23.97
C MET A 312 23.49 -13.87 -25.41
N CYS A 313 24.57 -14.64 -25.55
CA CYS A 313 24.97 -15.29 -26.80
C CYS A 313 25.31 -16.77 -26.55
N SER A 314 25.45 -17.52 -27.64
CA SER A 314 26.10 -18.83 -27.61
C SER A 314 27.58 -18.72 -27.23
N TYR A 315 28.25 -19.84 -26.96
CA TYR A 315 29.70 -19.85 -26.69
C TYR A 315 30.51 -19.56 -27.97
N ASN A 316 30.44 -18.31 -28.43
CA ASN A 316 31.05 -17.81 -29.65
C ASN A 316 31.62 -16.42 -29.40
N LYS A 317 32.94 -16.26 -29.62
CA LYS A 317 33.64 -15.00 -29.38
C LYS A 317 33.09 -13.84 -30.20
N ASN A 318 32.78 -14.06 -31.48
CA ASN A 318 32.32 -13.00 -32.37
C ASN A 318 30.95 -12.49 -31.94
N ASP A 319 30.05 -13.39 -31.55
CA ASP A 319 28.70 -13.04 -31.12
C ASP A 319 28.72 -12.18 -29.85
N TRP A 320 29.49 -12.60 -28.83
CA TRP A 320 29.65 -11.81 -27.60
C TRP A 320 30.30 -10.45 -27.88
N THR A 321 31.27 -10.39 -28.80
CA THR A 321 31.93 -9.15 -29.20
C THR A 321 30.96 -8.20 -29.92
N GLU A 322 30.15 -8.72 -30.84
CA GLU A 322 29.17 -7.96 -31.61
C GLU A 322 28.07 -7.40 -30.70
N LEU A 323 27.42 -8.27 -29.93
CA LEU A 323 26.27 -7.87 -29.12
C LEU A 323 26.66 -6.92 -27.97
N SER A 324 27.82 -7.13 -27.34
CA SER A 324 28.31 -6.22 -26.28
C SER A 324 28.61 -4.82 -26.82
N LYS A 325 29.24 -4.72 -28.01
CA LYS A 325 29.49 -3.44 -28.67
C LYS A 325 28.20 -2.75 -29.10
N MET A 326 27.21 -3.49 -29.59
CA MET A 326 25.91 -2.92 -29.92
C MET A 326 25.23 -2.31 -28.69
N ALA A 327 25.27 -3.02 -27.56
CA ALA A 327 24.69 -2.55 -26.30
C ALA A 327 25.45 -1.33 -25.74
N GLU A 328 26.79 -1.33 -25.75
CA GLU A 328 27.59 -0.16 -25.36
C GLU A 328 27.31 1.05 -26.27
N ALA A 329 27.31 0.85 -27.59
CA ALA A 329 27.04 1.93 -28.54
C ALA A 329 25.64 2.54 -28.40
N SER A 330 24.69 1.80 -27.82
CA SER A 330 23.35 2.32 -27.52
C SER A 330 23.29 3.28 -26.32
N GLY A 331 24.38 3.39 -25.57
CA GLY A 331 24.52 4.26 -24.39
C GLY A 331 24.24 3.56 -23.07
N ALA A 332 24.24 2.22 -23.01
CA ALA A 332 24.10 1.50 -21.74
C ALA A 332 25.23 1.89 -20.77
N ASP A 333 24.90 2.09 -19.49
CA ASP A 333 25.90 2.46 -18.47
C ASP A 333 26.77 1.26 -18.08
N ALA A 334 26.23 0.04 -18.20
CA ALA A 334 26.93 -1.22 -18.01
C ALA A 334 26.23 -2.37 -18.73
N LEU A 335 26.88 -3.54 -18.75
CA LEU A 335 26.30 -4.78 -19.26
C LEU A 335 26.07 -5.80 -18.13
N GLU A 336 25.04 -6.64 -18.25
CA GLU A 336 24.89 -7.86 -17.47
C GLU A 336 24.97 -9.08 -18.42
N LEU A 337 25.93 -9.97 -18.18
CA LEU A 337 26.10 -11.19 -18.96
C LEU A 337 25.23 -12.30 -18.37
N ASN A 338 24.15 -12.65 -19.05
CA ASN A 338 23.29 -13.74 -18.60
C ASN A 338 23.90 -15.10 -18.96
N LEU A 339 24.59 -15.71 -18.00
CA LEU A 339 25.27 -17.01 -18.16
C LEU A 339 24.42 -18.18 -17.64
N SER A 340 23.14 -17.96 -17.36
CA SER A 340 22.39 -18.81 -16.43
C SER A 340 21.03 -19.30 -16.94
N CYS A 341 20.63 -19.02 -18.19
CA CYS A 341 19.35 -19.48 -18.73
C CYS A 341 19.25 -21.03 -18.74
N PRO A 342 18.38 -21.67 -17.93
CA PRO A 342 18.44 -23.11 -17.67
C PRO A 342 17.57 -24.00 -18.56
N HIS A 343 16.68 -23.44 -19.37
CA HIS A 343 15.58 -24.22 -19.97
C HIS A 343 15.58 -24.12 -21.49
N GLY A 344 15.57 -25.28 -22.17
CA GLY A 344 15.45 -25.38 -23.64
C GLY A 344 16.68 -24.94 -24.46
N MET A 345 17.73 -24.45 -23.81
CA MET A 345 18.92 -23.88 -24.48
C MET A 345 20.20 -24.71 -24.30
N GLY A 346 20.18 -25.74 -23.44
CA GLY A 346 21.33 -26.62 -23.19
C GLY A 346 21.78 -27.38 -24.44
N GLU A 347 20.83 -27.81 -25.29
CA GLU A 347 21.12 -28.47 -26.57
C GLU A 347 21.83 -27.56 -27.58
N ARG A 348 21.79 -26.23 -27.36
CA ARG A 348 22.47 -25.21 -28.17
C ARG A 348 23.75 -24.67 -27.51
N GLY A 349 24.17 -25.24 -26.38
CA GLY A 349 25.37 -24.80 -25.65
C GLY A 349 25.28 -23.40 -25.04
N MET A 350 24.07 -22.91 -24.74
CA MET A 350 23.86 -21.55 -24.19
C MET A 350 23.34 -21.58 -22.74
N GLY A 351 23.55 -20.48 -22.02
CA GLY A 351 23.00 -20.28 -20.66
C GLY A 351 23.66 -21.17 -19.62
N LEU A 352 22.87 -21.96 -18.88
CA LEU A 352 23.31 -22.74 -17.70
C LEU A 352 24.53 -23.64 -17.97
N ALA A 353 24.68 -24.17 -19.18
CA ALA A 353 25.84 -24.96 -19.57
C ALA A 353 27.17 -24.16 -19.51
N CYS A 354 27.13 -22.85 -19.81
CA CYS A 354 28.29 -21.97 -19.68
C CYS A 354 28.50 -21.50 -18.25
N GLY A 355 27.42 -21.12 -17.53
CA GLY A 355 27.53 -20.57 -16.18
C GLY A 355 27.92 -21.54 -15.08
N GLN A 356 27.97 -22.85 -15.37
CA GLN A 356 28.43 -23.89 -14.45
C GLN A 356 29.91 -24.26 -14.63
N ASP A 357 30.55 -23.78 -15.71
CA ASP A 357 31.95 -24.07 -16.04
C ASP A 357 32.83 -22.81 -15.86
N PRO A 358 33.75 -22.78 -14.87
CA PRO A 358 34.66 -21.67 -14.67
C PRO A 358 35.47 -21.28 -15.92
N GLU A 359 35.85 -22.23 -16.78
CA GLU A 359 36.63 -21.94 -17.98
C GLU A 359 35.81 -21.15 -19.00
N LEU A 360 34.57 -21.58 -19.24
CA LEU A 360 33.67 -20.90 -20.18
C LEU A 360 33.33 -19.49 -19.69
N VAL A 361 33.03 -19.33 -18.40
CA VAL A 361 32.76 -18.00 -17.80
C VAL A 361 33.95 -17.06 -17.96
N ARG A 362 35.16 -17.53 -17.64
CA ARG A 362 36.39 -16.73 -17.78
C ARG A 362 36.61 -16.29 -19.21
N ASN A 363 36.42 -17.18 -20.18
CA ASN A 363 36.63 -16.88 -21.59
C ASN A 363 35.60 -15.88 -22.12
N ILE A 364 34.32 -16.03 -21.78
CA ILE A 364 33.27 -15.06 -22.15
C ILE A 364 33.60 -13.67 -21.60
N CYS A 365 33.95 -13.59 -20.31
CA CYS A 365 34.31 -12.30 -19.69
C CYS A 365 35.51 -11.66 -20.38
N ARG A 366 36.55 -12.44 -20.73
CA ARG A 366 37.70 -11.92 -21.50
C ARG A 366 37.30 -11.38 -22.86
N TRP A 367 36.39 -12.05 -23.57
CA TRP A 367 35.92 -11.58 -24.87
C TRP A 367 35.16 -10.27 -24.75
N VAL A 368 34.26 -10.16 -23.77
CA VAL A 368 33.50 -8.93 -23.52
C VAL A 368 34.41 -7.79 -23.06
N ARG A 369 35.35 -8.04 -22.14
CA ARG A 369 36.30 -7.00 -21.70
C ARG A 369 37.14 -6.45 -22.85
N GLN A 370 37.53 -7.30 -23.80
CA GLN A 370 38.24 -6.88 -25.01
C GLN A 370 37.36 -6.07 -25.98
N ALA A 371 36.04 -6.21 -25.88
CA ALA A 371 35.07 -5.62 -26.80
C ALA A 371 34.57 -4.24 -26.36
N VAL A 372 34.38 -4.01 -25.05
CA VAL A 372 33.76 -2.80 -24.49
C VAL A 372 34.63 -2.13 -23.43
N GLN A 373 34.37 -0.85 -23.15
CA GLN A 373 35.01 -0.05 -22.10
C GLN A 373 34.11 0.18 -20.88
N ILE A 374 32.79 0.20 -21.06
CA ILE A 374 31.85 0.29 -19.94
C ILE A 374 31.99 -0.91 -18.97
N PRO A 375 31.59 -0.76 -17.69
CA PRO A 375 31.57 -1.87 -16.74
C PRO A 375 30.66 -3.01 -17.20
N PHE A 376 30.99 -4.25 -16.82
CA PHE A 376 30.08 -5.37 -16.99
C PHE A 376 30.11 -6.36 -15.83
N PHE A 377 28.96 -6.97 -15.59
CA PHE A 377 28.72 -7.90 -14.49
C PHE A 377 28.34 -9.28 -15.03
N ALA A 378 28.93 -10.35 -14.48
CA ALA A 378 28.52 -11.71 -14.81
C ALA A 378 27.37 -12.18 -13.90
N LYS A 379 26.21 -12.57 -14.47
CA LYS A 379 25.06 -13.06 -13.69
C LYS A 379 25.17 -14.55 -13.41
N LEU A 380 25.39 -14.89 -12.14
CA LEU A 380 25.72 -16.25 -11.70
C LEU A 380 24.47 -17.09 -11.47
N THR A 381 24.54 -18.38 -11.84
CA THR A 381 23.51 -19.36 -11.48
C THR A 381 23.74 -19.87 -10.06
N PRO A 382 22.71 -20.02 -9.23
CA PRO A 382 22.88 -20.66 -7.92
C PRO A 382 23.04 -22.18 -8.01
N ASN A 383 22.81 -22.75 -9.20
CA ASN A 383 22.75 -24.19 -9.44
C ASN A 383 24.14 -24.78 -9.72
N VAL A 384 25.10 -24.49 -8.83
CA VAL A 384 26.50 -24.95 -8.89
C VAL A 384 26.94 -25.43 -7.50
N THR A 385 27.90 -26.35 -7.47
CA THR A 385 28.46 -26.85 -6.20
C THR A 385 29.19 -25.76 -5.42
N ASN A 386 29.96 -24.92 -6.11
CA ASN A 386 30.70 -23.82 -5.50
C ASN A 386 30.62 -22.60 -6.41
N ILE A 387 29.80 -21.61 -6.01
CA ILE A 387 29.57 -20.39 -6.79
C ILE A 387 30.79 -19.47 -6.79
N VAL A 388 31.60 -19.50 -5.73
CA VAL A 388 32.84 -18.72 -5.59
C VAL A 388 33.83 -19.04 -6.71
N ASN A 389 33.89 -20.30 -7.16
CA ASN A 389 34.75 -20.68 -8.29
C ASN A 389 34.31 -20.00 -9.60
N ILE A 390 33.01 -19.82 -9.80
CA ILE A 390 32.45 -19.14 -10.97
C ILE A 390 32.67 -17.63 -10.86
N ALA A 391 32.43 -17.06 -9.67
CA ALA A 391 32.69 -15.64 -9.41
C ALA A 391 34.17 -15.28 -9.63
N ARG A 392 35.09 -16.10 -9.13
CA ARG A 392 36.53 -15.94 -9.35
C ARG A 392 36.90 -16.04 -10.83
N ALA A 393 36.31 -16.97 -11.57
CA ALA A 393 36.51 -17.07 -13.01
C ALA A 393 36.03 -15.81 -13.77
N ALA A 394 34.90 -15.23 -13.37
CA ALA A 394 34.43 -13.96 -13.94
C ALA A 394 35.42 -12.82 -13.66
N GLN A 395 35.92 -12.72 -12.42
CA GLN A 395 36.93 -11.75 -12.02
C GLN A 395 38.26 -11.93 -12.79
N GLU A 396 38.76 -13.17 -12.92
CA GLU A 396 39.95 -13.51 -13.73
C GLU A 396 39.75 -13.26 -15.24
N GLY A 397 38.49 -13.17 -15.67
CA GLY A 397 38.10 -12.71 -16.99
C GLY A 397 37.87 -11.20 -17.09
N HIS A 398 38.16 -10.46 -16.01
CA HIS A 398 38.04 -9.00 -15.88
C HIS A 398 36.61 -8.46 -15.92
N ALA A 399 35.64 -9.21 -15.39
CA ALA A 399 34.36 -8.62 -15.02
C ALA A 399 34.52 -7.61 -13.87
N ASP A 400 33.75 -6.52 -13.90
CA ASP A 400 33.78 -5.45 -12.90
C ASP A 400 32.98 -5.83 -11.63
N GLY A 401 32.23 -6.92 -11.70
CA GLY A 401 31.55 -7.54 -10.58
C GLY A 401 30.68 -8.71 -11.03
N VAL A 402 29.82 -9.19 -10.12
CA VAL A 402 28.89 -10.28 -10.37
C VAL A 402 27.49 -9.94 -9.88
N THR A 403 26.47 -10.46 -10.59
CA THR A 403 25.09 -10.46 -10.08
C THR A 403 24.80 -11.84 -9.49
N ALA A 404 24.75 -11.92 -8.15
CA ALA A 404 24.38 -13.11 -7.40
C ALA A 404 22.92 -12.98 -6.93
N THR A 405 21.97 -13.83 -7.33
CA THR A 405 22.06 -14.95 -8.28
C THR A 405 20.83 -14.97 -9.20
N ASN A 406 20.85 -15.82 -10.23
CA ASN A 406 19.66 -16.15 -11.01
C ASN A 406 18.74 -17.12 -10.21
N THR A 407 17.62 -17.54 -10.79
CA THR A 407 16.66 -18.45 -10.15
C THR A 407 17.22 -19.84 -9.86
N VAL A 408 16.72 -20.48 -8.81
CA VAL A 408 17.03 -21.88 -8.47
C VAL A 408 16.26 -22.81 -9.40
N SER A 409 16.91 -23.84 -9.93
CA SER A 409 16.24 -24.84 -10.77
C SER A 409 15.31 -25.70 -9.93
N GLY A 410 14.06 -25.87 -10.35
CA GLY A 410 13.10 -26.68 -9.61
C GLY A 410 11.84 -27.02 -10.38
N LEU A 411 11.00 -27.84 -9.76
CA LEU A 411 9.65 -28.16 -10.22
C LEU A 411 8.68 -27.78 -9.09
N MET A 412 7.72 -26.90 -9.37
CA MET A 412 6.89 -26.29 -8.32
C MET A 412 5.89 -27.27 -7.70
N GLY A 413 5.37 -28.19 -8.50
CA GLY A 413 4.45 -29.20 -8.01
C GLY A 413 3.69 -29.92 -9.10
N LEU A 414 3.09 -31.03 -8.69
CA LEU A 414 2.16 -31.82 -9.48
C LEU A 414 0.77 -31.72 -8.87
N LYS A 415 -0.26 -31.84 -9.69
CA LYS A 415 -1.63 -32.07 -9.25
C LYS A 415 -1.79 -33.50 -8.74
N ALA A 416 -2.92 -33.78 -8.09
CA ALA A 416 -3.23 -35.11 -7.55
C ALA A 416 -3.28 -36.21 -8.63
N ASP A 417 -3.56 -35.86 -9.88
CA ASP A 417 -3.56 -36.78 -11.04
C ASP A 417 -2.16 -36.96 -11.67
N GLY A 418 -1.11 -36.42 -11.04
CA GLY A 418 0.26 -36.45 -11.54
C GLY A 418 0.57 -35.40 -12.61
N MET A 419 -0.39 -34.58 -13.04
CA MET A 419 -0.16 -33.56 -14.05
C MET A 419 0.64 -32.38 -13.50
N PRO A 420 1.69 -31.90 -14.19
CA PRO A 420 2.48 -30.78 -13.71
C PRO A 420 1.75 -29.45 -13.83
N TRP A 421 2.19 -28.47 -13.06
CA TRP A 421 1.84 -27.07 -13.30
C TRP A 421 3.14 -26.24 -13.28
N PRO A 422 3.45 -25.47 -14.36
CA PRO A 422 2.68 -25.31 -15.60
C PRO A 422 2.66 -26.57 -16.48
N SER A 423 1.58 -26.75 -17.25
CA SER A 423 1.40 -27.80 -18.27
C SER A 423 1.25 -27.15 -19.65
N VAL A 424 2.12 -27.47 -20.60
CA VAL A 424 2.18 -26.84 -21.94
C VAL A 424 1.77 -27.83 -23.04
N GLY A 425 0.94 -27.34 -23.97
CA GLY A 425 0.49 -28.08 -25.17
C GLY A 425 -0.47 -29.23 -24.89
N HIS A 426 -0.92 -29.90 -25.96
CA HIS A 426 -1.85 -31.05 -25.87
C HIS A 426 -1.28 -32.21 -25.05
N SER A 427 0.03 -32.44 -25.15
CA SER A 427 0.73 -33.48 -24.37
C SER A 427 0.99 -33.09 -22.91
N LYS A 428 0.55 -31.90 -22.46
CA LYS A 428 0.69 -31.39 -21.07
C LYS A 428 2.10 -31.54 -20.50
N LYS A 429 3.11 -31.24 -21.32
CA LYS A 429 4.52 -31.37 -20.93
C LYS A 429 4.93 -30.20 -20.03
N THR A 430 5.92 -30.43 -19.19
CA THR A 430 6.60 -29.40 -18.41
C THR A 430 8.10 -29.61 -18.49
N THR A 431 8.87 -28.64 -18.01
CA THR A 431 10.30 -28.74 -17.80
C THR A 431 10.64 -28.23 -16.40
N TYR A 432 11.85 -28.48 -15.92
CA TYR A 432 12.35 -27.75 -14.77
C TYR A 432 12.27 -26.25 -15.08
N GLY A 433 11.95 -25.43 -14.08
CA GLY A 433 11.80 -23.99 -14.20
C GLY A 433 12.71 -23.26 -13.22
N GLY A 434 12.77 -21.93 -13.36
CA GLY A 434 13.44 -21.05 -12.44
C GLY A 434 12.51 -20.66 -11.30
N VAL A 435 12.84 -21.08 -10.07
CA VAL A 435 12.14 -20.71 -8.85
C VAL A 435 12.79 -19.46 -8.24
N SER A 436 12.00 -18.40 -8.07
CA SER A 436 12.39 -17.20 -7.34
C SER A 436 12.03 -17.39 -5.86
N VAL A 437 13.04 -17.56 -5.00
CA VAL A 437 12.87 -17.75 -3.54
C VAL A 437 13.70 -16.71 -2.81
N GLN A 438 13.14 -16.13 -1.75
CA GLN A 438 13.81 -15.08 -0.97
C GLN A 438 14.97 -15.61 -0.11
N GLU A 439 14.88 -16.84 0.42
CA GLU A 439 15.87 -17.38 1.38
C GLU A 439 17.19 -17.85 0.75
N CYS A 440 17.20 -18.25 -0.53
CA CYS A 440 18.42 -18.80 -1.15
C CYS A 440 19.49 -17.74 -1.45
N ALA A 441 19.12 -16.46 -1.56
CA ALA A 441 20.06 -15.37 -1.80
C ALA A 441 20.88 -15.03 -0.53
N LEU A 442 20.21 -14.95 0.62
CA LEU A 442 20.80 -14.47 1.88
C LEU A 442 21.96 -15.33 2.40
N LYS A 443 21.87 -16.67 2.32
CA LYS A 443 22.96 -17.55 2.76
C LYS A 443 24.22 -17.44 1.90
N ARG A 444 24.11 -16.93 0.68
CA ARG A 444 25.22 -16.88 -0.28
C ARG A 444 25.96 -15.54 -0.21
N ASP A 445 25.25 -14.45 0.09
CA ASP A 445 25.87 -13.17 0.36
C ASP A 445 26.73 -13.21 1.66
N GLU A 446 26.32 -13.97 2.68
CA GLU A 446 27.09 -14.15 3.93
C GLU A 446 28.37 -15.00 3.77
N GLU A 447 28.46 -15.87 2.76
CA GLU A 447 29.69 -16.63 2.48
C GLU A 447 30.69 -15.84 1.61
N GLU A 448 30.25 -14.74 0.98
CA GLU A 448 31.07 -13.88 0.11
C GLU A 448 31.66 -12.64 0.83
N SER A 449 31.18 -12.30 2.03
CA SER A 449 31.76 -11.28 2.93
C SER A 449 32.82 -11.84 3.87
#